data_AF-A0A819MYV1-F1
#
_entry.id   AF-A0A819MYV1-F1
#
_cell.length_a   1.000
_cell.length_b   1.000
_cell.length_c   1.000
_cell.angle_alpha   90.00
_cell.angle_beta   90.00
_cell.angle_gamma   90.00
#
_symmetry.space_group_name_H-M   'P 1'
#
loop_
_entity.id
_entity.type
_entity.pdbx_description
1 polymer ?
#
loop_
_entity_poly.entity_id
_entity_poly.type
_entity_poly.pdbx_seq_one_letter_code
_entity_poly.pdbx_strand_id
1 'polypeptide(L)'
;MSSSNNLLSRAKLHGSEFVVKVNHRMLIEKILARYSSDFVVCRELIQNADDAKATSFCFELSCESNGSRRGTLHNSIVTEIRAVNNGAIFSETDWERVASIAEGNTNIESVGQFGVGFFSVFSFSEEPIIKSGKQYMAFTWRNDSLTTYRCELPSAEHSNLTSINLKMRSKYVLNTEKTLTDRDNELYSQSATNEKKTSATKIGAIPTINLSQMKAYFTKGK
;
A
#
# COMPACT_ATOMS: atom_id res chain seq x y z
N MET A 1 -43.07 12.16 -27.90
CA MET A 1 -41.96 12.49 -26.96
C MET A 1 -42.46 13.10 -25.63
N SER A 2 -43.46 12.55 -24.92
CA SER A 2 -44.07 13.24 -23.75
C SER A 2 -44.27 12.41 -22.46
N SER A 3 -44.10 11.08 -22.46
CA SER A 3 -44.48 10.27 -21.29
C SER A 3 -43.37 10.06 -20.25
N SER A 4 -42.09 10.00 -20.65
CA SER A 4 -40.98 9.71 -19.73
C SER A 4 -40.61 10.88 -18.81
N ASN A 5 -40.76 12.14 -19.28
CA ASN A 5 -40.50 13.33 -18.47
C ASN A 5 -41.52 13.51 -17.33
N ASN A 6 -42.71 12.90 -17.44
CA ASN A 6 -43.76 12.97 -16.43
C ASN A 6 -43.44 12.06 -15.22
N LEU A 7 -42.91 10.85 -15.46
CA LEU A 7 -42.62 9.88 -14.40
C LEU A 7 -41.47 10.31 -13.49
N LEU A 8 -40.36 10.82 -14.06
CA LEU A 8 -39.23 11.30 -13.26
C LEU A 8 -39.65 12.47 -12.35
N SER A 9 -40.42 13.42 -12.90
CA SER A 9 -40.91 14.58 -12.15
C SER A 9 -41.81 14.15 -11.00
N ARG A 10 -42.74 13.21 -11.25
CA ARG A 10 -43.61 12.64 -10.20
C ARG A 10 -42.82 11.87 -9.15
N ALA A 11 -41.81 11.11 -9.54
CA ALA A 11 -40.94 10.39 -8.60
C ALA A 11 -40.14 11.35 -7.71
N LYS A 12 -39.63 12.47 -8.24
CA LYS A 12 -38.94 13.49 -7.44
C LYS A 12 -39.88 14.25 -6.50
N LEU A 13 -41.14 14.47 -6.91
CA LEU A 13 -42.13 15.21 -6.11
C LEU A 13 -42.77 14.37 -5.00
N HIS A 14 -42.97 13.06 -5.24
CA HIS A 14 -43.75 12.21 -4.34
C HIS A 14 -43.02 10.95 -3.86
N GLY A 15 -41.89 10.61 -4.46
CA GLY A 15 -41.12 9.43 -4.09
C GLY A 15 -40.25 9.69 -2.87
N SER A 16 -39.94 8.62 -2.14
CA SER A 16 -38.89 8.64 -1.12
C SER A 16 -37.53 8.52 -1.80
N GLU A 17 -36.59 9.37 -1.40
CA GLU A 17 -35.22 9.31 -1.88
C GLU A 17 -34.50 8.08 -1.29
N PHE A 18 -33.85 7.32 -2.15
CA PHE A 18 -32.96 6.22 -1.76
C PHE A 18 -31.62 6.39 -2.46
N VAL A 19 -30.58 6.63 -1.67
CA VAL A 19 -29.20 6.72 -2.19
C VAL A 19 -28.70 5.34 -2.56
N VAL A 20 -28.12 5.20 -3.75
CA VAL A 20 -27.48 3.96 -4.20
C VAL A 20 -26.29 3.66 -3.29
N LYS A 21 -26.30 2.48 -2.66
CA LYS A 21 -25.22 2.03 -1.78
C LYS A 21 -24.10 1.38 -2.58
N VAL A 22 -22.86 1.58 -2.14
CA VAL A 22 -21.68 0.92 -2.70
C VAL A 22 -21.13 -0.09 -1.68
N ASN A 23 -20.83 -1.31 -2.12
CA ASN A 23 -20.08 -2.28 -1.33
C ASN A 23 -18.59 -2.10 -1.65
N HIS A 24 -17.82 -1.52 -0.72
CA HIS A 24 -16.41 -1.17 -0.97
C HIS A 24 -15.54 -2.41 -1.19
N ARG A 25 -15.79 -3.51 -0.48
CA ARG A 25 -15.05 -4.76 -0.67
C ARG A 25 -15.22 -5.30 -2.08
N MET A 26 -16.45 -5.43 -2.56
CA MET A 26 -16.73 -5.91 -3.91
C MET A 26 -16.24 -4.96 -5.00
N LEU A 27 -16.25 -3.64 -4.75
CA LEU A 27 -15.67 -2.67 -5.65
C LEU A 27 -14.14 -2.87 -5.78
N ILE A 28 -13.44 -2.97 -4.65
CA ILE A 28 -11.99 -3.19 -4.63
C ILE A 28 -11.63 -4.53 -5.26
N GLU A 29 -12.32 -5.63 -4.92
CA GLU A 29 -12.08 -6.93 -5.57
C GLU A 29 -12.26 -6.88 -7.09
N LYS A 30 -13.25 -6.14 -7.59
CA LYS A 30 -13.42 -5.90 -9.04
C LYS A 30 -12.32 -5.05 -9.66
N ILE A 31 -11.74 -4.13 -8.90
CA ILE A 31 -10.56 -3.36 -9.32
C ILE A 31 -9.37 -4.31 -9.41
N LEU A 32 -9.09 -5.08 -8.34
CA LEU A 32 -7.98 -6.03 -8.27
C LEU A 32 -8.03 -7.08 -9.38
N ALA A 33 -9.22 -7.56 -9.75
CA ALA A 33 -9.40 -8.51 -10.85
C ALA A 33 -8.95 -7.98 -12.22
N ARG A 34 -8.90 -6.64 -12.42
CA ARG A 34 -8.37 -6.02 -13.65
C ARG A 34 -6.84 -5.92 -13.64
N TYR A 35 -6.24 -6.02 -12.46
CA TYR A 35 -4.80 -5.95 -12.24
C TYR A 35 -4.19 -7.36 -12.13
N SER A 36 -4.54 -8.24 -13.06
CA SER A 36 -4.08 -9.64 -13.06
C SER A 36 -2.60 -9.83 -13.36
N SER A 37 -1.88 -8.77 -13.73
CA SER A 37 -0.44 -8.84 -13.98
C SER A 37 0.35 -8.87 -12.67
N ASP A 38 1.42 -9.66 -12.63
CA ASP A 38 2.31 -9.69 -11.48
C ASP A 38 2.91 -8.29 -11.20
N PHE A 39 3.17 -8.00 -9.92
CA PHE A 39 3.86 -6.80 -9.44
C PHE A 39 3.17 -5.46 -9.76
N VAL A 40 1.86 -5.45 -10.02
CA VAL A 40 1.09 -4.19 -10.16
C VAL A 40 1.31 -3.29 -8.96
N VAL A 41 1.11 -3.83 -7.76
CA VAL A 41 1.26 -3.07 -6.50
C VAL A 41 2.60 -2.34 -6.47
N CYS A 42 3.67 -3.04 -6.83
CA CYS A 42 5.00 -2.48 -6.80
C CYS A 42 5.19 -1.36 -7.82
N ARG A 43 4.65 -1.53 -9.04
CA ARG A 43 4.70 -0.47 -10.08
C ARG A 43 3.94 0.77 -9.65
N GLU A 44 2.72 0.60 -9.13
CA GLU A 44 1.88 1.70 -8.64
C GLU A 44 2.58 2.47 -7.50
N LEU A 45 3.19 1.75 -6.55
CA LEU A 45 3.92 2.39 -5.44
C LEU A 45 5.17 3.15 -5.91
N ILE A 46 5.90 2.61 -6.89
CA ILE A 46 7.07 3.29 -7.50
C ILE A 46 6.61 4.53 -8.27
N GLN A 47 5.52 4.43 -9.04
CA GLN A 47 4.97 5.55 -9.80
C GLN A 47 4.49 6.67 -8.86
N ASN A 48 3.81 6.34 -7.76
CA ASN A 48 3.43 7.33 -6.75
C ASN A 48 4.64 8.07 -6.17
N ALA A 49 5.78 7.37 -5.99
CA ALA A 49 7.00 7.99 -5.52
C ALA A 49 7.64 8.91 -6.57
N ASP A 50 7.63 8.50 -7.85
CA ASP A 50 8.11 9.33 -8.96
C ASP A 50 7.24 10.59 -9.16
N ASP A 51 5.92 10.46 -9.06
CA ASP A 51 4.97 11.58 -9.08
C ASP A 51 5.24 12.57 -7.93
N ALA A 52 5.58 12.05 -6.74
CA ALA A 52 6.03 12.82 -5.60
C ALA A 52 7.47 13.35 -5.73
N LYS A 53 8.14 13.15 -6.87
CA LYS A 53 9.52 13.59 -7.15
C LYS A 53 10.56 12.98 -6.20
N ALA A 54 10.33 11.76 -5.75
CA ALA A 54 11.29 11.01 -4.95
C ALA A 54 12.56 10.73 -5.77
N THR A 55 13.72 10.82 -5.13
CA THR A 55 15.01 10.40 -5.70
C THR A 55 15.43 9.01 -5.22
N SER A 56 14.75 8.51 -4.19
CA SER A 56 14.97 7.18 -3.61
C SER A 56 13.63 6.52 -3.28
N PHE A 57 13.54 5.24 -3.61
CA PHE A 57 12.45 4.37 -3.27
C PHE A 57 13.01 3.00 -2.88
N CYS A 58 12.52 2.41 -1.79
CA CYS A 58 12.88 1.06 -1.40
C CYS A 58 11.68 0.27 -0.85
N PHE A 59 11.80 -1.05 -0.94
CA PHE A 59 10.95 -1.97 -0.20
C PHE A 59 11.77 -2.57 0.94
N GLU A 60 11.27 -2.43 2.16
CA GLU A 60 11.78 -3.12 3.33
C GLU A 60 10.87 -4.30 3.65
N LEU A 61 11.45 -5.46 3.92
CA LEU A 61 10.71 -6.68 4.20
C LEU A 61 10.92 -7.08 5.66
N SER A 62 9.82 -7.30 6.37
CA SER A 62 9.83 -8.01 7.65
C SER A 62 9.54 -9.48 7.38
N CYS A 63 10.36 -10.37 7.93
CA CYS A 63 10.23 -11.80 7.71
C CYS A 63 10.29 -12.60 9.01
N GLU A 64 9.57 -13.72 9.04
CA GLU A 64 9.68 -14.76 10.07
C GLU A 64 10.47 -15.95 9.53
N SER A 65 11.39 -16.47 10.35
CA SER A 65 12.17 -17.67 10.01
C SER A 65 11.27 -18.90 10.02
N ASN A 66 11.28 -19.67 8.92
CA ASN A 66 10.57 -20.95 8.82
C ASN A 66 11.55 -22.13 8.89
N GLY A 67 12.36 -22.18 9.97
CA GLY A 67 13.35 -23.24 10.17
C GLY A 67 14.59 -23.15 9.28
N SER A 68 14.81 -21.99 8.65
CA SER A 68 15.98 -21.74 7.80
C SER A 68 17.27 -21.70 8.63
N ARG A 69 18.40 -22.10 8.01
CA ARG A 69 19.72 -22.02 8.66
C ARG A 69 19.97 -20.58 9.11
N ARG A 70 20.44 -20.41 10.35
CA ARG A 70 20.73 -19.11 10.97
C ARG A 70 21.61 -18.28 10.02
N GLY A 71 21.13 -17.10 9.61
CA GLY A 71 21.83 -16.21 8.66
C GLY A 71 21.38 -16.27 7.19
N THR A 72 20.46 -17.19 6.84
CA THR A 72 19.88 -17.27 5.49
C THR A 72 18.46 -16.73 5.47
N LEU A 73 18.14 -15.93 4.45
CA LEU A 73 16.77 -15.45 4.23
C LEU A 73 15.91 -16.43 3.41
N HIS A 74 16.54 -17.45 2.81
CA HIS A 74 15.86 -18.53 2.10
C HIS A 74 14.73 -19.14 2.93
N ASN A 75 13.58 -19.43 2.33
CA ASN A 75 12.38 -19.97 2.98
C ASN A 75 11.76 -19.12 4.09
N SER A 76 12.20 -17.88 4.29
CA SER A 76 11.57 -17.00 5.28
C SER A 76 10.19 -16.54 4.79
N ILE A 77 9.23 -16.45 5.71
CA ILE A 77 7.88 -15.97 5.41
C ILE A 77 7.86 -14.46 5.54
N VAL A 78 7.49 -13.75 4.49
CA VAL A 78 7.31 -12.29 4.53
C VAL A 78 6.02 -11.97 5.28
N THR A 79 6.13 -11.22 6.36
CA THR A 79 5.00 -10.83 7.22
C THR A 79 4.57 -9.39 7.01
N GLU A 80 5.48 -8.52 6.59
CA GLU A 80 5.18 -7.13 6.25
C GLU A 80 6.08 -6.65 5.11
N ILE A 81 5.52 -5.82 4.23
CA ILE A 81 6.27 -5.02 3.27
C ILE A 81 6.08 -3.54 3.64
N ARG A 82 7.17 -2.81 3.81
CA ARG A 82 7.14 -1.35 3.95
C ARG A 82 7.74 -0.72 2.70
N ALA A 83 6.94 -0.02 1.92
CA ALA A 83 7.41 0.79 0.80
C ALA A 83 7.77 2.19 1.32
N VAL A 84 9.01 2.64 1.11
CA VAL A 84 9.51 3.92 1.64
C VAL A 84 10.07 4.76 0.51
N ASN A 85 9.77 6.05 0.50
CA ASN A 85 10.35 7.01 -0.42
C ASN A 85 10.64 8.35 0.26
N ASN A 86 11.52 9.14 -0.37
CA ASN A 86 11.91 10.48 0.07
C ASN A 86 11.31 11.61 -0.77
N GLY A 87 10.18 11.35 -1.44
CA GLY A 87 9.46 12.36 -2.21
C GLY A 87 8.76 13.38 -1.32
N ALA A 88 7.97 14.24 -1.95
CA ALA A 88 7.13 15.20 -1.26
C ALA A 88 6.22 14.50 -0.23
N ILE A 89 6.10 15.11 0.96
CA ILE A 89 5.13 14.68 1.96
C ILE A 89 3.70 14.96 1.47
N PHE A 90 2.74 14.16 1.92
CA PHE A 90 1.35 14.31 1.54
C PHE A 90 0.80 15.66 1.95
N SER A 91 0.22 16.37 0.98
CA SER A 91 -0.61 17.54 1.21
C SER A 91 -2.03 17.12 1.63
N GLU A 92 -2.86 18.07 2.08
CA GLU A 92 -4.27 17.80 2.41
C GLU A 92 -5.03 17.16 1.24
N THR A 93 -4.77 17.62 0.01
CA THR A 93 -5.44 17.06 -1.18
C THR A 93 -4.98 15.63 -1.49
N ASP A 94 -3.73 15.28 -1.17
CA ASP A 94 -3.25 13.90 -1.34
C ASP A 94 -3.91 12.95 -0.33
N TRP A 95 -4.12 13.41 0.91
CA TRP A 95 -4.85 12.65 1.93
C TRP A 95 -6.32 12.43 1.56
N GLU A 96 -6.98 13.43 0.99
CA GLU A 96 -8.35 13.29 0.50
C GLU A 96 -8.40 12.30 -0.68
N ARG A 97 -7.51 12.47 -1.65
CA ARG A 97 -7.43 11.59 -2.82
C ARG A 97 -7.21 10.13 -2.47
N VAL A 98 -6.32 9.83 -1.53
CA VAL A 98 -6.05 8.43 -1.16
C VAL A 98 -7.21 7.77 -0.40
N ALA A 99 -8.07 8.58 0.22
CA ALA A 99 -9.29 8.11 0.88
C ALA A 99 -10.48 7.93 -0.10
N SER A 100 -10.40 8.49 -1.31
CA SER A 100 -11.45 8.43 -2.32
C SER A 100 -11.18 7.34 -3.37
N ILE A 101 -12.14 6.41 -3.54
CA ILE A 101 -12.07 5.42 -4.62
C ILE A 101 -12.65 6.02 -5.90
N ALA A 102 -11.89 5.93 -7.00
CA ALA A 102 -12.35 6.30 -8.34
C ALA A 102 -12.68 7.80 -8.53
N GLU A 103 -12.09 8.68 -7.73
CA GLU A 103 -12.08 10.15 -7.93
C GLU A 103 -10.75 10.63 -8.56
N GLY A 104 -10.16 9.84 -9.46
CA GLY A 104 -8.93 10.19 -10.15
C GLY A 104 -9.11 11.27 -11.23
N ASN A 105 -8.04 12.03 -11.49
CA ASN A 105 -7.99 12.98 -12.61
C ASN A 105 -8.23 12.27 -13.95
N THR A 106 -9.20 12.74 -14.73
CA THR A 106 -9.58 12.25 -16.06
C THR A 106 -8.60 12.63 -17.17
N ASN A 107 -7.32 12.84 -16.86
CA ASN A 107 -6.32 13.14 -17.90
C ASN A 107 -5.91 11.84 -18.59
N ILE A 108 -6.36 11.72 -19.84
CA ILE A 108 -6.32 10.53 -20.69
C ILE A 108 -4.89 10.07 -21.02
N GLU A 109 -3.89 10.94 -20.87
CA GLU A 109 -2.50 10.70 -21.31
C GLU A 109 -1.57 10.09 -20.26
N SER A 110 -1.94 10.10 -18.97
CA SER A 110 -1.16 9.43 -17.93
C SER A 110 -1.62 7.97 -17.76
N VAL A 111 -0.67 7.03 -17.84
CA VAL A 111 -0.87 5.60 -17.48
C VAL A 111 -1.15 5.52 -15.98
N GLY A 112 -2.39 5.80 -15.58
CA GLY A 112 -2.85 5.94 -14.18
C GLY A 112 -4.33 6.32 -14.09
N GLN A 113 -5.13 5.84 -15.04
CA GLN A 113 -6.38 6.47 -15.51
C GLN A 113 -7.59 6.49 -14.55
N PHE A 114 -7.47 6.02 -13.31
CA PHE A 114 -8.65 5.82 -12.45
C PHE A 114 -8.53 6.36 -11.03
N GLY A 115 -7.36 6.88 -10.61
CA GLY A 115 -7.16 7.24 -9.18
C GLY A 115 -7.37 6.05 -8.24
N VAL A 116 -7.32 4.82 -8.76
CA VAL A 116 -7.48 3.58 -7.98
C VAL A 116 -6.16 2.83 -7.77
N GLY A 117 -5.05 3.35 -8.30
CA GLY A 117 -3.74 2.71 -8.24
C GLY A 117 -3.30 2.37 -6.82
N PHE A 118 -3.57 3.27 -5.87
CA PHE A 118 -3.35 3.00 -4.45
C PHE A 118 -4.12 1.76 -3.95
N PHE A 119 -5.37 1.56 -4.37
CA PHE A 119 -6.17 0.42 -3.90
C PHE A 119 -5.65 -0.94 -4.37
N SER A 120 -4.67 -0.98 -5.28
CA SER A 120 -3.95 -2.22 -5.61
C SER A 120 -3.26 -2.84 -4.39
N VAL A 121 -2.86 -2.03 -3.38
CA VAL A 121 -2.22 -2.52 -2.15
C VAL A 121 -3.09 -3.48 -1.34
N PHE A 122 -4.42 -3.46 -1.54
CA PHE A 122 -5.34 -4.39 -0.88
C PHE A 122 -5.20 -5.85 -1.35
N SER A 123 -4.49 -6.08 -2.46
CA SER A 123 -4.06 -7.43 -2.83
C SER A 123 -3.02 -8.00 -1.87
N PHE A 124 -2.26 -7.17 -1.17
CA PHE A 124 -1.23 -7.58 -0.19
C PHE A 124 -1.66 -7.42 1.26
N SER A 125 -2.44 -6.39 1.61
CA SER A 125 -2.84 -6.09 2.99
C SER A 125 -4.32 -5.79 3.13
N GLU A 126 -4.96 -6.24 4.21
CA GLU A 126 -6.32 -5.83 4.58
C GLU A 126 -6.34 -4.48 5.32
N GLU A 127 -5.20 -4.07 5.88
CA GLU A 127 -5.06 -2.94 6.79
C GLU A 127 -3.82 -2.09 6.43
N PRO A 128 -3.73 -1.52 5.22
CA PRO A 128 -2.60 -0.68 4.86
C PRO A 128 -2.54 0.58 5.75
N ILE A 129 -1.32 1.01 6.07
CA ILE A 129 -1.08 2.25 6.84
C ILE A 129 -0.11 3.11 6.05
N ILE A 130 -0.45 4.38 5.86
CA ILE A 130 0.40 5.39 5.23
C ILE A 130 0.94 6.30 6.33
N LYS A 131 2.25 6.54 6.39
CA LYS A 131 2.87 7.60 7.19
C LYS A 131 3.53 8.61 6.26
N SER A 132 3.31 9.91 6.48
CA SER A 132 3.95 10.97 5.72
C SER A 132 4.03 12.26 6.53
N GLY A 133 5.24 12.82 6.67
CA GLY A 133 5.45 14.02 7.48
C GLY A 133 5.18 13.76 8.96
N LYS A 134 4.22 14.53 9.49
CA LYS A 134 3.76 14.43 10.88
C LYS A 134 2.50 13.58 11.06
N GLN A 135 1.96 13.00 10.00
CA GLN A 135 0.66 12.33 10.03
C GLN A 135 0.72 10.90 9.51
N TYR A 136 -0.30 10.13 9.87
CA TYR A 136 -0.55 8.83 9.29
C TYR A 136 -2.03 8.64 9.01
N MET A 137 -2.32 7.73 8.08
CA MET A 137 -3.66 7.25 7.76
C MET A 137 -3.69 5.72 7.82
N ALA A 138 -4.58 5.17 8.63
CA ALA A 138 -4.82 3.73 8.72
C ALA A 138 -6.15 3.37 8.04
N PHE A 139 -6.14 2.29 7.25
CA PHE A 139 -7.32 1.74 6.60
C PHE A 139 -7.82 0.53 7.39
N THR A 140 -9.13 0.42 7.59
CA THR A 140 -9.75 -0.75 8.24
C THR A 140 -11.10 -1.09 7.63
N TRP A 141 -11.49 -2.35 7.73
CA TRP A 141 -12.78 -2.83 7.29
C TRP A 141 -13.76 -2.89 8.46
N ARG A 142 -14.92 -2.24 8.27
CA ARG A 142 -16.11 -2.45 9.12
C ARG A 142 -17.15 -3.16 8.28
N ASN A 143 -17.24 -4.48 8.44
CA ASN A 143 -17.94 -5.35 7.50
C ASN A 143 -17.39 -5.12 6.07
N ASP A 144 -18.25 -4.81 5.10
CA ASP A 144 -17.88 -4.53 3.70
C ASP A 144 -17.59 -3.06 3.38
N SER A 145 -17.56 -2.21 4.40
CA SER A 145 -17.25 -0.80 4.26
C SER A 145 -15.81 -0.54 4.70
N LEU A 146 -14.99 -0.07 3.76
CA LEU A 146 -13.65 0.44 4.06
C LEU A 146 -13.76 1.82 4.74
N THR A 147 -12.99 2.03 5.80
CA THR A 147 -12.92 3.29 6.56
C THR A 147 -11.47 3.68 6.80
N THR A 148 -11.17 4.98 6.78
CA THR A 148 -9.85 5.52 7.08
C THR A 148 -9.84 6.32 8.38
N TYR A 149 -8.70 6.32 9.07
CA TYR A 149 -8.45 7.14 10.25
C TYR A 149 -7.16 7.90 10.05
N ARG A 150 -7.22 9.22 10.07
CA ARG A 150 -6.06 10.09 9.95
C ARG A 150 -5.76 10.74 11.30
N CYS A 151 -4.50 10.69 11.70
CA CYS A 151 -4.05 11.19 13.00
C CYS A 151 -2.64 11.78 12.89
N GLU A 152 -2.27 12.62 13.86
CA GLU A 152 -0.89 13.07 14.01
C GLU A 152 -0.05 11.96 14.66
N LEU A 153 1.17 11.79 14.18
CA LEU A 153 2.17 10.90 14.76
C LEU A 153 2.77 11.56 16.01
N PRO A 154 3.26 10.77 16.99
CA PRO A 154 4.11 11.30 18.04
C PRO A 154 5.31 12.06 17.46
N SER A 155 5.73 13.16 18.07
CA SER A 155 6.82 14.01 17.52
C SER A 155 8.14 13.27 17.27
N ALA A 156 8.40 12.20 18.02
CA ALA A 156 9.57 11.34 17.83
C ALA A 156 9.53 10.50 16.55
N GLU A 157 8.34 10.33 15.94
CA GLU A 157 8.12 9.57 14.70
C GLU A 157 7.94 10.47 13.47
N HIS A 158 8.03 11.80 13.63
CA HIS A 158 7.95 12.73 12.51
C HIS A 158 9.13 12.50 11.56
N SER A 159 8.85 12.45 10.26
CA SER A 159 9.88 12.19 9.25
C SER A 159 9.53 12.86 7.93
N ASN A 160 10.56 13.22 7.16
CA ASN A 160 10.40 13.72 5.80
C ASN A 160 10.20 12.58 4.77
N LEU A 161 10.12 11.33 5.24
CA LEU A 161 9.84 10.17 4.40
C LEU A 161 8.35 9.89 4.34
N THR A 162 7.91 9.36 3.20
CA THR A 162 6.61 8.72 3.06
C THR A 162 6.80 7.21 3.11
N SER A 163 6.01 6.52 3.93
CA SER A 163 6.01 5.06 4.00
C SER A 163 4.61 4.48 3.93
N ILE A 164 4.49 3.32 3.27
CA ILE A 164 3.25 2.53 3.19
C ILE A 164 3.56 1.15 3.74
N ASN A 165 2.97 0.86 4.91
CA ASN A 165 3.08 -0.40 5.62
C ASN A 165 1.98 -1.36 5.18
N LEU A 166 2.37 -2.52 4.68
CA LEU A 166 1.51 -3.56 4.16
C LEU A 166 1.76 -4.85 4.93
N LYS A 167 0.96 -5.08 5.96
CA LYS A 167 0.94 -6.38 6.65
C LYS A 167 0.37 -7.43 5.72
N MET A 168 1.12 -8.49 5.48
CA MET A 168 0.78 -9.47 4.45
C MET A 168 -0.43 -10.31 4.86
N ARG A 169 -1.49 -10.30 4.05
CA ARG A 169 -2.70 -11.12 4.24
C ARG A 169 -2.54 -12.56 3.75
N SER A 170 -1.54 -12.81 2.90
CA SER A 170 -1.21 -14.12 2.34
C SER A 170 0.25 -14.47 2.66
N LYS A 171 0.55 -15.76 2.72
CA LYS A 171 1.93 -16.23 2.94
C LYS A 171 2.75 -16.08 1.67
N TYR A 172 3.77 -15.24 1.73
CA TYR A 172 4.79 -15.15 0.70
C TYR A 172 6.09 -15.70 1.24
N VAL A 173 6.72 -16.61 0.51
CA VAL A 173 7.99 -17.21 0.90
C VAL A 173 9.10 -16.58 0.08
N LEU A 174 10.15 -16.14 0.77
CA LEU A 174 11.32 -15.60 0.13
C LEU A 174 12.18 -16.73 -0.43
N ASN A 175 12.32 -16.76 -1.75
CA ASN A 175 13.22 -17.70 -2.42
C ASN A 175 14.52 -16.98 -2.79
N THR A 176 15.56 -17.13 -1.98
CA THR A 176 16.86 -16.50 -2.24
C THR A 176 18.04 -17.27 -1.70
N GLU A 177 19.13 -17.29 -2.46
CA GLU A 177 20.43 -17.79 -2.01
C GLU A 177 21.23 -16.74 -1.22
N LYS A 178 20.71 -15.51 -1.05
CA LYS A 178 21.38 -14.47 -0.27
C LYS A 178 21.49 -14.88 1.20
N THR A 179 22.74 -14.96 1.65
CA THR A 179 23.10 -14.94 3.06
C THR A 179 23.24 -13.47 3.46
N LEU A 180 22.66 -13.07 4.59
CA LEU A 180 22.81 -11.70 5.10
C LEU A 180 24.30 -11.44 5.34
N THR A 181 24.90 -10.48 4.63
CA THR A 181 26.29 -10.09 4.89
C THR A 181 26.33 -9.01 5.97
N ASP A 182 27.42 -8.92 6.73
CA ASP A 182 27.57 -7.89 7.78
C ASP A 182 27.42 -6.45 7.25
N ARG A 183 27.67 -6.23 5.95
CA ARG A 183 27.44 -4.95 5.26
C ARG A 183 25.96 -4.58 5.10
N ASP A 184 25.07 -5.56 4.94
CA ASP A 184 23.62 -5.32 4.85
C ASP A 184 23.07 -4.85 6.21
N ASN A 185 23.69 -5.30 7.32
CA ASN A 185 23.36 -4.85 8.67
C ASN A 185 23.90 -3.43 9.00
N GLU A 186 25.03 -3.03 8.43
CA GLU A 186 25.60 -1.68 8.63
C GLU A 186 24.78 -0.58 7.95
N LEU A 187 24.26 -0.81 6.73
CA LEU A 187 23.36 0.13 6.04
C LEU A 187 22.07 0.41 6.84
N TYR A 188 21.57 -0.61 7.54
CA TYR A 188 20.41 -0.52 8.45
C TYR A 188 20.74 0.26 9.72
N SER A 189 21.93 0.07 10.29
CA SER A 189 22.36 0.71 11.53
C SER A 189 22.53 2.24 11.38
N GLN A 190 22.85 2.72 10.17
CA GLN A 190 22.98 4.14 9.86
C GLN A 190 21.63 4.83 9.57
N SER A 191 20.58 4.06 9.22
CA SER A 191 19.23 4.57 8.92
C SER A 191 18.25 4.43 10.10
N ALA A 192 18.57 3.59 11.09
CA ALA A 192 17.71 3.27 12.24
C ALA A 192 18.04 4.03 13.54
N THR A 193 18.61 5.24 13.48
CA THR A 193 18.68 6.12 14.65
C THR A 193 17.30 6.74 14.92
N ASN A 194 16.35 5.95 15.48
CA ASN A 194 15.25 6.39 16.37
C ASN A 194 13.99 5.48 16.35
N GLU A 195 14.10 4.15 16.47
CA GLU A 195 12.91 3.35 16.83
C GLU A 195 13.21 2.33 17.94
N LYS A 196 12.48 2.48 19.07
CA LYS A 196 12.57 1.60 20.25
C LYS A 196 12.21 0.16 19.90
N LYS A 197 12.98 -0.76 20.48
CA LYS A 197 12.83 -2.23 20.43
C LYS A 197 11.45 -2.69 20.90
N THR A 198 10.69 -3.31 19.99
CA THR A 198 9.65 -4.31 20.27
C THR A 198 10.15 -5.67 19.77
N SER A 199 9.88 -6.74 20.55
CA SER A 199 10.50 -8.08 20.44
C SER A 199 10.05 -8.94 19.24
N ALA A 200 9.87 -8.36 18.07
CA ALA A 200 9.96 -9.08 16.81
C ALA A 200 11.40 -9.02 16.32
N THR A 201 11.95 -10.10 15.76
CA THR A 201 13.26 -10.04 15.11
C THR A 201 13.12 -9.16 13.85
N LYS A 202 13.28 -7.84 14.00
CA LYS A 202 13.49 -6.89 12.90
C LYS A 202 14.80 -7.29 12.23
N ILE A 203 14.74 -8.19 11.25
CA ILE A 203 15.89 -8.50 10.39
C ILE A 203 16.01 -7.37 9.38
N GLY A 204 17.21 -6.80 9.28
CA GLY A 204 17.51 -5.54 8.62
C GLY A 204 16.91 -5.42 7.22
N ALA A 205 16.57 -4.17 6.87
CA ALA A 205 16.11 -3.78 5.55
C ALA A 205 16.93 -4.49 4.47
N ILE A 206 16.29 -5.42 3.74
CA ILE A 206 16.91 -5.98 2.53
C ILE A 206 17.07 -4.81 1.57
N PRO A 207 18.30 -4.44 1.16
CA PRO A 207 18.50 -3.26 0.34
C PRO A 207 17.72 -3.38 -0.96
N THR A 208 16.97 -2.32 -1.28
CA THR A 208 16.37 -1.96 -2.56
C THR A 208 16.14 -3.15 -3.50
N ILE A 209 15.03 -3.87 -3.29
CA ILE A 209 14.60 -4.88 -4.25
C ILE A 209 13.92 -4.15 -5.40
N ASN A 210 14.57 -4.10 -6.57
CA ASN A 210 13.93 -3.59 -7.78
C ASN A 210 12.89 -4.61 -8.30
N LEU A 211 12.01 -4.18 -9.22
CA LEU A 211 10.92 -5.02 -9.73
C LEU A 211 11.40 -6.36 -10.33
N SER A 212 12.56 -6.37 -10.99
CA SER A 212 13.12 -7.58 -11.58
C SER A 212 13.68 -8.54 -10.52
N GLN A 213 14.27 -8.03 -9.45
CA GLN A 213 14.69 -8.82 -8.29
C GLN A 213 13.46 -9.34 -7.53
N MET A 214 12.40 -8.56 -7.34
CA MET A 214 11.18 -9.06 -6.67
C MET A 214 10.62 -10.33 -7.33
N LYS A 215 10.67 -10.43 -8.67
CA LYS A 215 10.22 -11.63 -9.40
C LYS A 215 10.95 -12.91 -8.99
N ALA A 216 12.24 -12.82 -8.70
CA ALA A 216 13.05 -13.97 -8.31
C ALA A 216 12.80 -14.40 -6.85
N TYR A 217 12.38 -13.45 -6.00
CA TYR A 217 12.31 -13.65 -4.55
C TYR A 217 10.90 -13.99 -4.06
N PHE A 218 9.85 -13.58 -4.75
CA PHE A 218 8.46 -13.84 -4.34
C PHE A 218 7.86 -14.98 -5.15
N THR A 219 7.76 -16.17 -4.54
CA THR A 219 6.86 -17.22 -5.03
C THR A 219 5.63 -17.26 -4.13
N LYS A 220 4.43 -17.27 -4.73
CA LYS A 220 3.19 -17.46 -3.96
C LYS A 220 3.28 -18.85 -3.30
N GLY A 221 3.31 -18.88 -1.97
CA GLY A 221 3.39 -20.14 -1.23
C GLY A 221 2.16 -21.00 -1.56
N LYS A 222 2.38 -22.31 -1.73
CA LYS A 222 1.27 -23.28 -1.72
C LYS A 222 0.69 -23.39 -0.31
#